data_AF-A0A1W9WAK9-F1
#
_entry.id   AF-A0A1W9WAK9-F1
#
_cell.length_a   1.000
_cell.length_b   1.000
_cell.length_c   1.000
_cell.angle_alpha   90.00
_cell.angle_beta   90.00
_cell.angle_gamma   90.00
#
_symmetry.space_group_name_H-M   'P 1'
#
loop_
_entity.id
_entity.type
_entity.pdbx_description
1 polymer ?
#
loop_
_entity_poly.entity_id
_entity_poly.type
_entity_poly.pdbx_seq_one_letter_code
_entity_poly.pdbx_strand_id
1 'polypeptide(L)'
;MTRRLALLIGNGNYENEKQFPKLKTPQKDIESLAVLLHDPLIGNFEKPSCLVDELERTISREFFVSSKINVPMMFCSSTFQGMV
;
A
#
# COMPACT_ATOMS: atom_id res chain seq x y z
N MET A 1 17.77 15.39 -8.01
CA MET A 1 17.17 14.62 -6.90
C MET A 1 16.42 13.45 -7.48
N THR A 2 16.54 12.26 -6.90
CA THR A 2 15.85 11.05 -7.37
C THR A 2 14.40 11.08 -6.89
N ARG A 3 13.45 11.01 -7.83
CA ARG A 3 12.01 11.01 -7.53
C ARG A 3 11.63 9.71 -6.80
N ARG A 4 11.07 9.82 -5.60
CA ARG A 4 10.59 8.67 -4.80
C ARG A 4 9.07 8.65 -4.81
N LEU A 5 8.49 7.55 -5.28
CA LEU A 5 7.03 7.35 -5.33
C LEU A 5 6.63 6.19 -4.44
N ALA A 6 5.43 6.25 -3.91
CA ALA A 6 4.84 5.20 -3.10
C ALA A 6 3.38 4.96 -3.50
N LEU A 7 3.02 3.68 -3.62
CA LEU A 7 1.65 3.20 -3.78
C LEU A 7 1.32 2.33 -2.58
N LEU A 8 0.33 2.73 -1.80
CA LEU A 8 -0.16 2.02 -0.63
C LEU A 8 -1.51 1.37 -0.96
N ILE A 9 -1.64 0.07 -0.67
CA ILE A 9 -2.85 -0.71 -0.93
C ILE A 9 -3.28 -1.38 0.36
N GLY A 10 -4.52 -1.16 0.77
CA GLY A 10 -5.03 -1.59 2.07
C GLY A 10 -6.40 -2.17 1.91
N ASN A 11 -6.45 -3.49 1.94
CA ASN A 11 -7.68 -4.23 1.76
C ASN A 11 -8.10 -4.77 3.12
N GLY A 12 -9.24 -4.31 3.62
CA GLY A 12 -9.93 -4.84 4.77
C GLY A 12 -11.23 -5.57 4.43
N ASN A 13 -11.79 -5.31 3.25
CA ASN A 13 -13.05 -5.87 2.78
C ASN A 13 -12.79 -6.85 1.63
N TYR A 14 -13.11 -8.13 1.86
CA TYR A 14 -12.98 -9.19 0.86
C TYR A 14 -14.35 -9.80 0.60
N GLU A 15 -14.66 -10.08 -0.67
CA GLU A 15 -15.96 -10.64 -1.06
C GLU A 15 -16.22 -12.03 -0.44
N ASN A 16 -15.17 -12.84 -0.27
CA ASN A 16 -15.27 -14.16 0.36
C ASN A 16 -14.92 -14.09 1.84
N GLU A 17 -15.85 -13.60 2.66
CA GLU A 17 -15.67 -13.47 4.12
C GLU A 17 -15.42 -14.81 4.84
N LYS A 18 -15.83 -15.94 4.24
CA LYS A 18 -15.58 -17.28 4.80
C LYS A 18 -14.12 -17.69 4.72
N GLN A 19 -13.41 -17.19 3.71
CA GLN A 19 -12.00 -17.47 3.48
C GLN A 19 -11.10 -16.35 3.99
N PHE A 20 -11.56 -15.11 3.92
CA PHE A 20 -10.80 -13.92 4.30
C PHE A 20 -11.63 -13.06 5.26
N PRO A 21 -11.34 -13.10 6.57
CA PRO A 21 -12.06 -12.28 7.53
C PRO A 21 -11.80 -10.80 7.30
N LYS A 22 -12.81 -9.98 7.59
CA LYS A 22 -12.73 -8.52 7.49
C LYS A 22 -11.64 -7.96 8.40
N LEU A 23 -10.73 -7.17 7.84
CA LEU A 23 -9.70 -6.46 8.60
C LEU A 23 -10.15 -5.02 8.86
N LYS A 24 -9.93 -4.51 10.07
CA LYS A 24 -10.37 -3.16 10.49
C LYS A 24 -9.28 -2.10 10.46
N THR A 25 -8.01 -2.52 10.48
CA THR A 25 -6.85 -1.63 10.60
C THR A 25 -6.26 -1.13 9.28
N PRO A 26 -6.37 -1.82 8.12
CA PRO A 26 -5.62 -1.43 6.91
C PRO A 26 -5.81 0.02 6.48
N GLN A 27 -7.00 0.59 6.63
CA GLN A 27 -7.25 2.00 6.33
C GLN A 27 -6.40 2.93 7.20
N LYS A 28 -6.44 2.73 8.52
CA LYS A 28 -5.70 3.56 9.48
C LYS A 28 -4.18 3.38 9.33
N ASP A 29 -3.76 2.15 9.03
CA ASP A 29 -2.35 1.81 8.81
C ASP A 29 -1.81 2.55 7.57
N ILE A 30 -2.60 2.61 6.49
CA ILE A 30 -2.26 3.37 5.29
C ILE A 30 -2.17 4.86 5.56
N GLU A 31 -3.16 5.44 6.24
CA GLU A 31 -3.15 6.86 6.55
C GLU A 31 -1.90 7.24 7.35
N SER A 32 -1.55 6.41 8.34
CA SER A 32 -0.37 6.61 9.18
C SER A 32 0.93 6.46 8.39
N LEU A 33 1.02 5.43 7.55
CA LEU A 33 2.20 5.16 6.73
C LEU A 33 2.39 6.22 5.63
N ALA A 34 1.30 6.74 5.05
CA ALA A 34 1.35 7.78 4.03
C ALA A 34 1.99 9.06 4.57
N VAL A 35 1.68 9.43 5.81
CA VAL A 35 2.29 10.58 6.49
C VAL A 35 3.79 10.37 6.66
N LEU A 36 4.21 9.20 7.14
CA LEU A 36 5.63 8.89 7.36
C LEU A 36 6.43 8.84 6.06
N LEU A 37 5.84 8.33 4.97
CA LEU A 37 6.50 8.28 3.67
C LEU A 37 6.67 9.67 3.06
N HIS A 38 5.67 10.54 3.21
CA HIS A 38 5.75 11.89 2.68
C HIS A 38 6.70 12.81 3.48
N ASP A 39 6.92 12.52 4.76
CA ASP A 39 7.78 13.31 5.62
C ASP A 39 9.20 13.45 5.02
N PRO A 40 9.70 14.67 4.76
CA PRO A 40 10.99 14.91 4.11
C PRO A 40 12.20 14.47 4.95
N LEU A 41 12.02 14.30 6.27
CA LEU A 41 13.06 13.85 7.19
C LEU A 41 13.08 12.32 7.35
N ILE A 42 12.00 11.63 6.99
CA ILE A 42 11.86 10.18 7.15
C ILE A 42 11.94 9.48 5.79
N GLY A 43 10.91 9.65 4.97
CA GLY A 43 10.78 8.97 3.68
C GLY A 43 11.23 9.82 2.49
N ASN A 44 10.86 11.10 2.50
CA ASN A 44 11.02 12.05 1.41
C ASN A 44 10.43 11.52 0.09
N PHE A 45 9.28 10.86 0.16
CA PHE A 45 8.50 10.47 -1.00
C PHE A 45 7.59 11.62 -1.45
N GLU A 46 7.28 11.66 -2.74
CA GLU A 46 6.11 12.40 -3.20
C GLU A 46 4.86 11.87 -2.50
N LYS A 47 3.79 12.68 -2.52
CA LYS A 47 2.51 12.31 -1.90
C LYS A 47 2.10 10.88 -2.32
N PRO A 48 2.03 9.91 -1.39
CA PRO A 48 1.72 8.53 -1.73
C PRO A 48 0.31 8.38 -2.32
N SER A 49 0.16 7.57 -3.36
CA SER A 49 -1.16 7.12 -3.83
C SER A 49 -1.67 6.05 -2.87
N CYS A 50 -2.90 6.21 -2.38
CA CYS A 50 -3.51 5.30 -1.41
C CYS A 50 -4.77 4.69 -2.00
N LEU A 51 -4.84 3.35 -2.03
CA LEU A 51 -5.98 2.57 -2.51
C LEU A 51 -6.51 1.73 -1.34
N VAL A 52 -7.80 1.89 -1.02
CA VAL A 52 -8.45 1.17 0.08
C VAL A 52 -9.62 0.38 -0.48
N ASP A 53 -9.60 -0.93 -0.28
CA ASP A 53 -10.64 -1.86 -0.77
C ASP A 53 -10.95 -1.72 -2.27
N GLU A 54 -9.92 -1.48 -3.06
CA GLU A 54 -10.02 -1.30 -4.50
C GLU A 54 -9.93 -2.62 -5.26
N LEU A 55 -10.58 -2.67 -6.43
CA LEU A 55 -10.54 -3.84 -7.29
C LEU A 55 -9.18 -3.99 -7.99
N GLU A 56 -8.85 -5.23 -8.38
CA GLU A 56 -7.61 -5.56 -9.09
C GLU A 56 -7.38 -4.68 -10.33
N ARG A 57 -8.45 -4.33 -11.06
CA ARG A 57 -8.38 -3.45 -12.24
C ARG A 57 -7.90 -2.05 -11.88
N THR A 58 -8.36 -1.50 -10.76
CA THR A 58 -7.92 -0.19 -10.27
C THR A 58 -6.47 -0.25 -9.83
N ILE A 59 -6.11 -1.28 -9.05
CA ILE A 59 -4.75 -1.50 -8.57
C ILE A 59 -3.77 -1.63 -9.74
N SER A 60 -4.11 -2.46 -10.73
CA SER A 60 -3.28 -2.69 -11.93
C SER A 60 -3.09 -1.42 -12.76
N ARG A 61 -4.14 -0.61 -12.87
CA ARG A 61 -4.06 0.68 -13.56
C ARG A 61 -3.12 1.65 -12.83
N GLU A 62 -3.28 1.80 -11.52
CA GLU A 62 -2.46 2.71 -10.71
C GLU A 62 -0.99 2.26 -10.68
N PHE A 63 -0.76 0.96 -10.65
CA PHE A 63 0.55 0.35 -10.80
C PHE A 63 1.20 0.71 -12.13
N PHE A 64 0.45 0.65 -13.24
CA PHE A 64 0.97 1.00 -14.56
C PHE A 64 1.28 2.50 -14.71
N VAL A 65 0.43 3.36 -14.12
CA VAL A 65 0.67 4.81 -14.08
C VAL A 65 1.95 5.12 -13.29
N SER A 66 2.13 4.45 -12.15
CA SER A 66 3.28 4.67 -11.24
C SER A 66 4.59 4.08 -11.78
N SER A 67 4.55 2.94 -12.48
CA SER A 67 5.74 2.23 -13.02
C SER A 67 6.30 2.82 -14.32
N LYS A 68 5.54 3.67 -15.02
CA LYS A 68 6.11 4.54 -16.07
C LYS A 68 7.11 5.56 -15.51
N ILE A 69 7.20 5.68 -14.19
CA ILE A 69 8.21 6.42 -13.48
C ILE A 69 9.13 5.36 -12.85
N ASN A 70 10.39 5.35 -13.26
CA ASN A 70 11.37 4.31 -12.98
C ASN A 70 11.69 4.24 -11.46
N VAL A 71 11.02 3.38 -10.68
CA VAL A 71 11.25 3.24 -9.23
C VAL A 71 11.35 1.76 -8.80
N PRO A 72 12.38 1.38 -8.01
CA PRO A 72 12.49 0.05 -7.41
C PRO A 72 11.44 -0.13 -6.29
N MET A 73 10.76 -1.28 -6.31
CA MET A 73 9.70 -1.62 -5.34
C MET A 73 10.26 -2.34 -4.11
N MET A 74 9.75 -1.97 -2.93
CA MET A 74 9.83 -2.79 -1.71
C MET A 74 8.42 -3.30 -1.37
N PHE A 75 8.26 -4.62 -1.38
CA PHE A 75 7.07 -5.28 -0.84
C PHE A 75 7.30 -5.55 0.65
N CYS A 76 6.55 -4.89 1.52
CA CYS A 76 6.49 -5.26 2.94
C CYS A 76 5.44 -6.37 3.10
N SER A 77 5.89 -7.62 2.99
CA SER A 77 5.10 -8.79 3.40
C SER A 77 5.45 -9.09 4.86
N SER A 78 4.52 -8.79 5.78
CA SER A 78 4.62 -9.30 7.14
C SER A 78 4.05 -10.72 7.17
N THR A 79 4.89 -11.72 6.92
CA THR A 79 4.57 -13.12 7.23
C THR A 79 4.52 -13.29 8.75
N PHE A 80 3.31 -13.23 9.32
CA PHE A 80 3.05 -13.65 10.69
C PHE A 80 3.03 -15.19 10.72
N GLN A 81 4.22 -15.78 10.87
CA GLN A 81 4.38 -17.22 11.01
C GLN A 81 4.22 -17.56 12.50
N GLY A 82 3.02 -18.02 12.88
CA GLY A 82 2.76 -18.56 14.21
C GLY A 82 3.63 -19.79 14.46
N MET A 83 4.40 -19.76 15.54
CA MET A 83 5.10 -20.93 16.09
C MET A 83 4.10 -21.83 16.82
N VAL A 84 4.24 -23.14 16.54
CA VAL A 84 3.60 -24.28 17.21
C VAL A 84 4.12 -24.41 18.63
#